data_AF-A0A8I1R6V0-F1
#
_entry.id   AF-A0A8I1R6V0-F1
#
_cell.length_a   1.000
_cell.length_b   1.000
_cell.length_c   1.000
_cell.angle_alpha   90.00
_cell.angle_beta   90.00
_cell.angle_gamma   90.00
#
_symmetry.space_group_name_H-M   'P 1'
#
loop_
_entity.id
_entity.type
_entity.pdbx_description
1 polymer ?
#
loop_
_entity_poly.entity_id
_entity_poly.type
_entity_poly.pdbx_seq_one_letter_code
_entity_poly.pdbx_strand_id
1 'polypeptide(L)'
;MTMKPRFLILLPALLLGACAYQTSRSSVVVVTNTQGVVENCQKLGEIDGASGFGAIVPTDKNREMALSRLKIRGAEMGGTHVFSDIADIKWAGGKTTGTVYKCNPG
;
A
#
# COMPACT_ATOMS: atom_id res chain seq x y z
N MET A 1 -42.49 -18.03 6.59
CA MET A 1 -41.30 -17.90 7.46
C MET A 1 -41.22 -16.47 7.94
N THR A 2 -41.58 -16.22 9.21
CA THR A 2 -41.71 -14.88 9.79
C THR A 2 -40.33 -14.37 10.21
N MET A 3 -39.78 -13.41 9.46
CA MET A 3 -38.45 -12.85 9.68
C MET A 3 -38.48 -11.97 10.95
N LYS A 4 -37.76 -12.40 12.00
CA LYS A 4 -37.77 -11.74 13.32
C LYS A 4 -37.08 -10.36 13.22
N PRO A 5 -37.69 -9.26 13.70
CA PRO A 5 -37.19 -7.89 13.50
C PRO A 5 -35.84 -7.60 14.19
N ARG A 6 -35.40 -8.47 15.11
CA ARG A 6 -34.09 -8.37 15.77
C ARG A 6 -32.89 -8.68 14.85
N PHE A 7 -33.09 -9.40 13.75
CA PHE A 7 -31.98 -9.78 12.86
C PHE A 7 -31.58 -8.63 11.92
N LEU A 8 -32.50 -7.72 11.62
CA LEU A 8 -32.27 -6.55 10.75
C LEU A 8 -31.42 -5.46 11.40
N ILE A 9 -31.30 -5.43 12.73
CA ILE A 9 -30.54 -4.41 13.48
C ILE A 9 -29.05 -4.78 13.61
N LEU A 10 -28.68 -6.06 13.42
CA LEU A 10 -27.29 -6.51 13.54
C LEU A 10 -26.50 -6.37 12.23
N LEU A 11 -27.16 -6.26 11.08
CA LEU A 11 -26.53 -6.12 9.77
C LEU A 11 -25.75 -4.79 9.60
N PRO A 12 -26.28 -3.62 10.01
CA PRO A 12 -25.57 -2.34 9.88
C PRO A 12 -24.30 -2.26 10.74
N ALA A 13 -24.26 -2.97 11.86
CA ALA A 13 -23.11 -2.96 12.77
C ALA A 13 -21.87 -3.64 12.17
N LEU A 14 -22.02 -4.65 11.30
CA LEU A 14 -20.90 -5.27 10.60
C LEU A 14 -20.32 -4.40 9.48
N LEU A 15 -21.12 -3.51 8.88
CA LEU A 15 -20.69 -2.65 7.78
C LEU A 15 -19.79 -1.49 8.25
N LEU A 16 -19.80 -1.14 9.53
CA LEU A 16 -19.00 -0.05 10.12
C LEU A 16 -17.54 -0.44 10.41
N GLY A 17 -17.17 -1.74 10.32
CA GLY A 17 -15.80 -2.21 10.54
C GLY A 17 -14.88 -2.14 9.31
N ALA A 18 -15.40 -1.74 8.14
CA ALA A 18 -14.67 -1.80 6.87
C ALA A 18 -13.83 -0.54 6.56
N CYS A 19 -13.60 0.34 7.53
CA CYS A 19 -12.59 1.38 7.39
C CYS A 19 -11.20 0.73 7.46
N ALA A 20 -10.68 0.28 6.31
CA ALA A 20 -9.25 -0.01 6.16
C ALA A 20 -8.49 1.32 6.31
N TYR A 21 -8.17 1.68 7.55
CA TYR A 21 -7.44 2.89 7.87
C TYR A 21 -6.06 2.82 7.21
N GLN A 22 -5.80 3.73 6.27
CA GLN A 22 -4.44 4.21 6.04
C GLN A 22 -3.94 4.71 7.40
N THR A 23 -3.16 3.88 8.09
CA THR A 23 -2.59 4.27 9.37
C THR A 23 -1.67 5.47 9.14
N SER A 24 -1.54 6.36 10.13
CA SER A 24 -0.64 7.52 10.00
C SER A 24 0.79 7.10 9.61
N ARG A 25 1.20 5.87 9.95
CA ARG A 25 2.50 5.30 9.59
C ARG A 25 2.65 5.05 8.09
N SER A 26 1.61 4.59 7.39
CA SER A 26 1.67 4.38 5.93
C SER A 26 1.59 5.68 5.12
N SER A 27 1.04 6.75 5.68
CA SER A 27 0.99 8.07 5.02
C SER A 27 2.37 8.73 4.93
N VAL A 28 3.24 8.47 5.92
CA VAL A 28 4.63 8.97 5.97
C VAL A 28 5.53 8.28 4.94
N VAL A 29 5.17 7.07 4.49
CA VAL A 29 6.02 6.32 3.56
C VAL A 29 5.97 6.90 2.16
N VAL A 30 7.12 7.36 1.68
CA VAL A 30 7.29 7.89 0.33
C VAL A 30 7.73 6.76 -0.60
N VAL A 31 6.98 6.52 -1.68
CA VAL A 31 7.42 5.61 -2.74
C VAL A 31 8.09 6.43 -3.83
N THR A 32 9.32 6.07 -4.20
CA THR A 32 10.16 6.83 -5.14
C THR A 32 10.88 5.89 -6.11
N ASN A 33 11.20 6.38 -7.31
CA ASN A 33 12.12 5.72 -8.24
C ASN A 33 13.48 6.44 -8.32
N THR A 34 13.68 7.52 -7.55
CA THR A 34 14.91 8.30 -7.59
C THR A 34 15.91 7.75 -6.58
N GLN A 35 17.01 7.17 -7.08
CA GLN A 35 18.06 6.58 -6.24
C GLN A 35 18.64 7.57 -5.23
N GLY A 36 18.89 8.82 -5.63
CA GLY A 36 19.45 9.87 -4.77
C GLY A 36 18.65 10.17 -3.49
N VAL A 37 17.36 9.79 -3.44
CA VAL A 37 16.54 9.97 -2.24
C VAL A 37 16.85 8.92 -1.17
N VAL A 38 17.32 7.73 -1.57
CA VAL A 38 17.57 6.58 -0.67
C VAL A 38 19.04 6.26 -0.45
N GLU A 39 19.96 6.97 -1.13
CA GLU A 39 21.41 6.71 -1.09
C GLU A 39 22.01 6.70 0.32
N ASN A 40 21.55 7.58 1.21
CA ASN A 40 22.02 7.68 2.59
C ASN A 40 21.11 6.97 3.60
N CYS A 41 20.17 6.15 3.12
CA CYS A 41 19.19 5.50 3.97
C CYS A 41 19.54 4.04 4.25
N GLN A 42 19.13 3.54 5.41
CA GLN A 42 19.36 2.13 5.77
C GLN A 42 18.37 1.24 5.00
N LYS A 43 18.89 0.28 4.21
CA LYS A 43 18.06 -0.77 3.59
C LYS A 43 17.50 -1.68 4.68
N LEU A 44 16.18 -1.86 4.70
CA LEU A 44 15.48 -2.76 5.64
C LEU A 44 15.11 -4.10 5.01
N GLY A 45 14.82 -4.12 3.70
CA GLY A 45 14.48 -5.34 2.98
C GLY A 45 13.64 -5.07 1.74
N GLU A 46 13.10 -6.13 1.14
CA GLU A 46 12.28 -6.07 -0.08
C GLU A 46 10.85 -6.50 0.21
N ILE A 47 9.91 -5.85 -0.47
CA ILE A 47 8.47 -6.08 -0.32
C ILE A 47 7.82 -6.16 -1.70
N ASP A 48 6.69 -6.85 -1.76
CA ASP A 48 5.84 -6.92 -2.95
C ASP A 48 4.57 -6.10 -2.78
N GLY A 49 4.24 -5.27 -3.76
CA GLY A 49 3.01 -4.49 -3.84
C GLY A 49 1.87 -5.17 -4.60
N ALA A 50 2.10 -6.37 -5.16
CA ALA A 50 1.13 -7.05 -6.01
C ALA A 50 -0.25 -7.21 -5.35
N SER A 51 -1.28 -6.98 -6.15
CA SER A 51 -2.66 -6.97 -5.67
C SER A 51 -3.41 -8.28 -5.82
N GLY A 52 -2.90 -9.22 -6.62
CA GLY A 52 -3.62 -10.41 -7.07
C GLY A 52 -4.72 -10.13 -8.12
N PHE A 53 -5.11 -8.86 -8.32
CA PHE A 53 -6.16 -8.45 -9.26
C PHE A 53 -5.61 -7.86 -10.57
N GLY A 54 -4.30 -8.01 -10.80
CA GLY A 54 -3.55 -7.41 -11.92
C GLY A 54 -4.20 -7.57 -13.29
N ALA A 55 -4.80 -8.72 -13.57
CA ALA A 55 -5.39 -9.03 -14.87
C ALA A 55 -6.82 -8.49 -15.08
N ILE A 56 -7.48 -8.04 -14.02
CA ILE A 56 -8.93 -7.73 -14.04
C ILE A 56 -9.18 -6.21 -13.98
N VAL A 57 -8.31 -5.47 -13.29
CA VAL A 57 -8.47 -4.02 -13.16
C VAL A 57 -7.56 -3.26 -14.12
N PRO A 58 -7.94 -2.05 -14.57
CA PRO A 58 -7.10 -1.22 -15.42
C PRO A 58 -5.73 -0.95 -14.81
N THR A 59 -4.70 -0.77 -15.65
CA THR A 59 -3.31 -0.55 -15.23
C THR A 59 -3.16 0.59 -14.23
N ASP A 60 -3.89 1.70 -14.41
CA ASP A 60 -3.85 2.84 -13.48
C ASP A 60 -4.35 2.47 -12.08
N LYS A 61 -5.43 1.69 -12.01
CA LYS A 61 -5.97 1.21 -10.73
C LYS A 61 -5.08 0.16 -10.08
N ASN A 62 -4.47 -0.70 -10.88
CA ASN A 62 -3.42 -1.59 -10.39
C ASN A 62 -2.25 -0.81 -9.80
N ARG A 63 -1.82 0.27 -10.48
CA ARG A 63 -0.74 1.14 -10.03
C ARG A 63 -1.05 1.76 -8.68
N GLU A 64 -2.21 2.40 -8.54
CA GLU A 64 -2.67 3.00 -7.29
C GLU A 64 -2.74 1.98 -6.14
N MET A 65 -3.27 0.78 -6.42
CA MET A 65 -3.37 -0.28 -5.43
C MET A 65 -2.00 -0.81 -4.99
N ALA A 66 -1.08 -1.00 -5.93
CA ALA A 66 0.26 -1.48 -5.63
C ALA A 66 1.08 -0.42 -4.87
N LEU A 67 0.99 0.87 -5.26
CA LEU A 67 1.58 1.97 -4.50
C LEU A 67 1.06 2.00 -3.05
N SER A 68 -0.25 1.85 -2.88
CA SER A 68 -0.87 1.84 -1.55
C SER A 68 -0.37 0.66 -0.70
N ARG A 69 -0.27 -0.55 -1.29
CA ARG A 69 0.26 -1.73 -0.60
C ARG A 69 1.74 -1.58 -0.24
N LEU A 70 2.55 -1.02 -1.14
CA LEU A 70 3.96 -0.74 -0.86
C LEU A 70 4.13 0.20 0.32
N LYS A 71 3.31 1.25 0.41
CA LYS A 71 3.31 2.16 1.57
C LYS A 71 2.94 1.46 2.88
N ILE A 72 1.92 0.62 2.86
CA ILE A 72 1.48 -0.13 4.04
C ILE A 72 2.59 -1.08 4.51
N ARG A 73 3.11 -1.92 3.61
CA ARG A 73 4.16 -2.90 3.95
C ARG A 73 5.48 -2.22 4.34
N GLY A 74 5.83 -1.12 3.66
CA GLY A 74 6.99 -0.31 4.03
C GLY A 74 6.86 0.24 5.46
N ALA A 75 5.66 0.69 5.84
CA ALA A 75 5.39 1.16 7.20
C ALA A 75 5.38 0.05 8.25
N GLU A 76 4.85 -1.13 7.90
CA GLU A 76 4.88 -2.33 8.76
C GLU A 76 6.32 -2.76 9.07
N MET A 77 7.24 -2.60 8.11
CA MET A 77 8.68 -2.83 8.32
C MET A 77 9.39 -1.69 9.07
N GLY A 78 8.69 -0.59 9.41
CA GLY A 78 9.29 0.58 10.05
C GLY A 78 10.15 1.45 9.13
N GLY A 79 9.95 1.32 7.82
CA GLY A 79 10.57 2.16 6.80
C GLY A 79 9.91 3.53 6.65
N THR A 80 10.63 4.45 6.02
CA THR A 80 10.14 5.78 5.65
C THR A 80 10.07 5.98 4.14
N HIS A 81 10.85 5.19 3.39
CA HIS A 81 10.90 5.26 1.93
C HIS A 81 10.81 3.86 1.33
N VAL A 82 10.22 3.77 0.14
CA VAL A 82 10.21 2.55 -0.67
C VAL A 82 10.71 2.90 -2.06
N PHE A 83 11.81 2.30 -2.48
CA PHE A 83 12.32 2.42 -3.83
C PHE A 83 11.62 1.41 -4.75
N SER A 84 10.93 1.88 -5.79
CA SER A 84 10.22 1.01 -6.73
C SER A 84 10.00 1.68 -8.10
N ASP A 85 10.09 0.90 -9.17
CA ASP A 85 9.81 1.33 -10.56
C ASP A 85 8.36 1.76 -10.78
N ILE A 86 7.44 1.29 -9.95
CA ILE A 86 6.02 1.69 -10.05
C ILE A 86 5.79 3.18 -9.74
N ALA A 87 6.73 3.82 -9.02
CA ALA A 87 6.68 5.24 -8.75
C ALA A 87 6.98 6.08 -10.00
N ASP A 88 7.59 5.52 -11.04
CA ASP A 88 7.76 6.21 -12.32
C ASP A 88 6.37 6.48 -12.94
N ILE A 89 6.21 7.68 -13.50
CA ILE A 89 5.01 8.07 -14.25
C ILE A 89 4.89 7.31 -15.58
N LYS A 90 6.02 6.82 -16.11
CA LYS A 90 6.10 6.03 -17.35
C LYS A 90 5.90 4.52 -17.12
N TRP A 91 5.59 4.10 -15.90
CA TRP A 91 5.40 2.69 -15.58
C TRP A 91 4.22 2.09 -16.36
N ALA A 92 4.48 1.03 -17.12
CA ALA A 92 3.53 0.42 -18.06
C ALA A 92 3.03 -0.98 -17.63
N GLY A 93 3.02 -1.30 -16.33
CA GLY A 93 2.56 -2.60 -15.83
C GLY A 93 3.67 -3.64 -15.59
N GLY A 94 4.88 -3.19 -15.21
CA GLY A 94 6.03 -4.06 -14.91
C GLY A 94 6.03 -4.60 -13.47
N LYS A 95 7.23 -4.75 -12.90
CA LYS A 95 7.39 -5.21 -11.52
C LYS A 95 6.70 -4.26 -10.54
N THR A 96 6.11 -4.85 -9.49
CA THR A 96 5.43 -4.13 -8.39
C THR A 96 6.16 -4.29 -7.05
N THR A 97 7.37 -4.85 -7.09
CA THR A 97 8.27 -4.98 -5.95
C THR A 97 8.91 -3.66 -5.58
N GLY A 98 9.24 -3.47 -4.31
CA GLY A 98 9.97 -2.31 -3.83
C GLY A 98 10.97 -2.68 -2.74
N THR A 99 12.04 -1.90 -2.64
CA THR A 99 13.00 -2.02 -1.54
C THR A 99 12.68 -0.98 -0.48
N VAL A 100 12.50 -1.42 0.77
CA VAL A 100 12.20 -0.56 1.91
C VAL A 100 13.48 0.02 2.49
N TYR A 101 13.46 1.32 2.75
CA TYR A 101 14.52 2.08 3.38
C TYR A 101 14.02 2.84 4.60
N LYS A 102 14.89 2.96 5.59
CA LYS A 102 14.72 3.85 6.73
C LYS A 102 15.71 5.00 6.61
N CYS A 103 15.19 6.16 6.23
CA CYS A 103 15.93 7.41 6.24
C CYS A 103 15.75 8.05 7.62
N ASN A 104 16.86 8.46 8.25
CA ASN A 104 16.79 9.33 9.41
C ASN A 104 16.41 10.73 8.93
N PRO A 105 15.46 11.43 9.60
CA PRO A 105 15.39 12.87 9.47
C PRO A 105 16.73 13.40 9.98
N GLY A 106 17.52 14.01 9.09
CA GLY A 106 18.73 14.73 9.48
C GLY A 106 18.41 15.86 10.44
#